data_AF-A0A1M5R010-F1
#
_entry.id   AF-A0A1M5R010-F1
#
_cell.length_a   1.000
_cell.length_b   1.000
_cell.length_c   1.000
_cell.angle_alpha   90.00
_cell.angle_beta   90.00
_cell.angle_gamma   90.00
#
_symmetry.space_group_name_H-M   'P 1'
#
loop_
_entity.id
_entity.type
_entity.pdbx_description
1 polymer ?
#
loop_
_entity_poly.entity_id
_entity_poly.type
_entity_poly.pdbx_seq_one_letter_code
_entity_poly.pdbx_strand_id
1 'polypeptide(L)' 'MAETARLNGCLNEIELAFVERETTPRQFMKLGIQLHLCGLSLSNTVSVLYEFGVDRARSTVHNWVHKAE' A
#
# COMPACT_ATOMS: atom_id res chain seq x y z
N MET A 1 2.35 16.58 13.98
CA MET A 1 1.13 15.75 14.18
C MET A 1 0.05 16.15 13.16
N ALA A 2 0.35 16.00 11.86
CA ALA A 2 -0.58 16.30 10.74
C ALA A 2 -0.42 15.31 9.56
N GLU A 3 0.63 14.47 9.57
CA GLU A 3 0.90 13.49 8.52
C GLU A 3 -0.16 12.38 8.49
N THR A 4 -0.65 11.92 9.66
CA THR A 4 -1.64 10.84 9.75
C THR A 4 -3.02 11.23 9.22
N ALA A 5 -3.42 12.51 9.37
CA ALA A 5 -4.69 13.01 8.84
C ALA A 5 -4.69 13.10 7.31
N ARG A 6 -3.57 13.49 6.69
CA ARG A 6 -3.39 13.46 5.23
C ARG A 6 -3.35 12.04 4.69
N LEU A 7 -2.67 11.13 5.39
CA LEU A 7 -2.65 9.70 5.04
C LEU A 7 -4.06 9.09 5.07
N ASN A 8 -4.88 9.39 6.09
CA ASN A 8 -6.22 8.82 6.17
C ASN A 8 -7.17 9.31 5.05
N GLY A 9 -7.08 10.59 4.66
CA GLY A 9 -7.86 11.13 3.54
C GLY A 9 -7.56 10.44 2.20
N CYS A 10 -6.28 10.18 1.92
CA CYS A 10 -5.83 9.55 0.68
C CYS A 10 -6.20 8.05 0.59
N LEU A 11 -6.45 7.34 1.70
CA LEU A 11 -6.75 5.90 1.65
C LEU A 11 -8.09 5.65 0.94
N ASN A 12 -9.05 6.55 1.13
CA ASN A 12 -10.39 6.41 0.56
C ASN A 12 -10.40 6.66 -0.95
N GLU A 13 -9.46 7.46 -1.47
CA GLU A 13 -9.38 7.81 -2.90
C GLU A 13 -8.71 6.73 -3.75
N ILE A 14 -7.93 5.82 -3.16
CA ILE A 14 -7.29 4.72 -3.89
C ILE A 14 -8.35 3.66 -4.24
N GLU A 15 -8.79 3.68 -5.49
CA GLU A 15 -9.63 2.65 -6.09
C GLU A 15 -8.79 1.39 -6.38
N LEU A 16 -9.30 0.23 -5.96
CA LEU A 16 -8.60 -1.04 -6.06
C LEU A 16 -9.39 -2.04 -6.92
N ALA A 17 -9.65 -1.67 -8.17
CA ALA A 17 -10.42 -2.48 -9.12
C ALA A 17 -9.77 -3.83 -9.47
N PHE A 18 -8.48 -4.02 -9.15
CA PHE A 18 -7.68 -5.19 -9.51
C PHE A 18 -7.53 -6.24 -8.39
N VAL A 19 -8.29 -6.14 -7.30
CA VAL A 19 -8.10 -6.95 -6.07
C VAL A 19 -8.64 -8.37 -6.15
N GLU A 20 -9.38 -8.73 -7.21
CA GLU A 20 -10.11 -10.01 -7.27
C GLU A 20 -9.25 -11.28 -7.04
N ARG A 21 -7.92 -11.19 -7.23
CA ARG A 21 -6.98 -12.32 -7.05
C ARG A 21 -5.99 -12.13 -5.90
N GLU A 22 -6.06 -11.02 -5.18
CA GLU A 22 -5.14 -10.70 -4.09
C GLU A 22 -5.65 -11.31 -2.78
N THR A 23 -4.79 -12.07 -2.10
CA THR A 23 -5.10 -12.57 -0.74
C THR A 23 -4.77 -11.55 0.34
N THR A 24 -4.22 -10.40 -0.04
CA THR A 24 -3.93 -9.28 0.87
C THR A 24 -5.23 -8.52 1.14
N PRO A 25 -5.61 -8.28 2.42
CA PRO A 25 -6.73 -7.40 2.71
C PRO A 25 -6.54 -6.01 2.06
N ARG A 26 -7.61 -5.46 1.47
CA ARG A 26 -7.59 -4.17 0.74
C ARG A 26 -6.92 -3.04 1.51
N GLN A 27 -7.14 -2.98 2.83
CA GLN A 27 -6.55 -1.96 3.70
C GLN A 27 -5.01 -1.94 3.63
N PHE A 28 -4.36 -3.10 3.52
CA PHE A 28 -2.90 -3.21 3.45
C PHE A 28 -2.36 -2.94 2.05
N MET A 29 -3.14 -3.25 1.01
CA MET A 29 -2.80 -2.84 -0.35
C MET A 29 -2.82 -1.32 -0.48
N LYS A 30 -3.88 -0.67 0.03
CA LYS A 30 -3.99 0.80 0.07
C LYS A 30 -2.85 1.42 0.87
N LEU A 31 -2.56 0.89 2.06
CA LEU A 31 -1.43 1.32 2.88
C LEU A 31 -0.11 1.21 2.11
N GLY A 32 0.15 0.07 1.45
CA GLY A 32 1.38 -0.14 0.66
C GLY A 32 1.55 0.88 -0.47
N ILE A 33 0.47 1.15 -1.22
CA ILE A 33 0.45 2.16 -2.28
C ILE A 33 0.75 3.55 -1.70
N GLN A 34 0.07 3.93 -0.62
CA GLN A 34 0.28 5.23 0.02
C GLN A 34 1.68 5.45 0.54
N LEU A 35 2.26 4.46 1.22
CA LEU A 35 3.62 4.56 1.74
C LEU A 35 4.58 4.86 0.59
N HIS A 36 4.42 4.17 -0.54
CA HIS A 36 5.23 4.42 -1.72
C HIS A 36 4.99 5.81 -2.33
N LEU A 37 3.72 6.23 -2.49
CA LEU A 37 3.37 7.58 -2.97
C LEU A 37 3.88 8.70 -2.03
N CYS A 38 4.02 8.41 -0.73
CA CYS A 38 4.63 9.30 0.26
C CYS A 38 6.17 9.31 0.19
N GLY A 39 6.77 8.64 -0.80
CA GLY A 39 8.21 8.65 -1.05
C GLY A 39 8.99 7.52 -0.39
N LEU A 40 8.34 6.53 0.25
CA LEU A 40 9.06 5.35 0.72
C LEU A 40 9.54 4.50 -0.46
N SER A 41 10.75 3.96 -0.32
CA SER A 41 11.22 2.91 -1.21
C SER A 41 10.34 1.68 -1.09
N LEU A 42 10.19 0.92 -2.18
CA LEU A 42 9.43 -0.34 -2.16
C LEU A 42 9.93 -1.33 -1.10
N SER A 43 11.23 -1.33 -0.80
CA SER A 43 11.79 -2.21 0.25
C SER A 43 11.32 -1.76 1.64
N ASN A 44 11.31 -0.45 1.91
CA ASN A 44 10.81 0.07 3.18
C ASN A 44 9.31 -0.17 3.32
N THR A 45 8.55 -0.04 2.23
CA THR A 45 7.12 -0.39 2.22
C THR A 45 6.89 -1.85 2.58
N VAL A 46 7.67 -2.78 2.01
CA VAL A 46 7.61 -4.21 2.39
C VAL A 46 7.94 -4.42 3.85
N SER A 47 9.00 -3.78 4.37
CA SER A 47 9.34 -3.87 5.80
C SER A 47 8.22 -3.38 6.71
N VAL A 48 7.56 -2.28 6.37
CA VAL A 48 6.41 -1.78 7.15
C VAL A 48 5.24 -2.76 7.10
N LEU A 49 4.92 -3.33 5.93
CA LEU A 49 3.85 -4.34 5.80
C LEU A 49 4.15 -5.61 6.61
N TYR A 50 5.41 -6.03 6.66
CA TYR A 50 5.85 -7.16 7.47
C TYR A 50 5.59 -6.95 8.97
N GLU A 51 5.80 -5.73 9.49
CA GLU A 51 5.48 -5.38 10.89
C GLU A 51 3.98 -5.51 11.20
N PHE A 52 3.12 -5.39 10.18
CA PHE A 52 1.67 -5.64 10.29
C PHE A 52 1.28 -7.11 10.02
N GLY A 53 2.25 -8.01 9.87
CA GLY A 53 2.02 -9.43 9.57
C GLY A 53 1.69 -9.71 8.11
N VAL A 54 1.93 -8.75 7.21
CA VAL A 54 1.70 -8.90 5.77
C VAL A 54 3.04 -9.19 5.09
N ASP A 55 3.32 -10.48 4.89
CA ASP A 55 4.50 -10.91 4.15
C ASP A 55 4.24 -10.89 2.64
N ARG A 56 4.87 -9.94 1.95
CA ARG A 56 4.76 -9.75 0.50
C ARG A 56 6.09 -9.44 -0.13
N ALA A 57 6.27 -9.98 -1.33
CA ALA A 57 7.40 -9.63 -2.17
C ALA A 57 7.31 -8.17 -2.63
N ARG A 58 8.48 -7.56 -2.81
CA ARG A 58 8.62 -6.20 -3.38
C ARG A 58 7.90 -6.04 -4.73
N SER A 59 7.92 -7.08 -5.57
CA SER A 59 7.24 -7.10 -6.86
C SER A 59 5.71 -7.04 -6.73
N THR A 60 5.15 -7.62 -5.67
CA THR A 60 3.73 -7.55 -5.37
C THR A 60 3.31 -6.13 -5.01
N VAL A 61 4.07 -5.46 -4.13
CA VAL A 61 3.84 -4.04 -3.78
C VAL A 61 3.98 -3.14 -5.00
N HIS A 62 5.00 -3.37 -5.84
CA HIS A 62 5.17 -2.64 -7.11
C HIS A 62 3.96 -2.81 -8.03
N ASN A 63 3.41 -4.03 -8.13
CA ASN A 63 2.23 -4.31 -8.95
C ASN A 63 0.97 -3.59 -8.42
N TRP A 64 0.83 -3.41 -7.10
CA TRP A 64 -0.28 -2.64 -6.55
C TRP A 64 -0.20 -1.18 -6.92
N VAL A 65 0.99 -0.58 -6.79
CA VAL A 65 1.24 0.81 -7.17
C VAL A 65 0.91 1.00 -8.65
N HIS A 66 1.48 0.17 -9.51
CA HIS A 66 1.31 0.30 -10.96
C HIS A 66 -0.13 0.13 -11.44
N LYS A 67 -0.93 -0.69 -10.75
CA LYS A 67 -2.35 -0.91 -11.09
C LYS A 67 -3.29 0.12 -10.45
N ALA A 68 -2.78 0.94 -9.53
CA ALA A 68 -3.52 2.02 -8.87
C ALA A 68 -3.23 3.40 -9.48
N GLU A 69 -2.21 3.51 -10.34
CA GLU A 69 -2.07 4.57 -11.35
C GLU A 69 -3.09 4.37 -12.49
#